data_AF-A0A3A0FFW4-F1
#
_entry.id   AF-A0A3A0FFW4-F1
#
_cell.length_a   1.000
_cell.length_b   1.000
_cell.length_c   1.000
_cell.angle_alpha   90.00
_cell.angle_beta   90.00
_cell.angle_gamma   90.00
#
_symmetry.space_group_name_H-M   'P 1'
#
loop_
_entity.id
_entity.type
_entity.pdbx_description
1 polymer ?
#
loop_
_entity_poly.entity_id
_entity_poly.type
_entity_poly.pdbx_seq_one_letter_code
_entity_poly.pdbx_strand_id
1 'polypeptide(L)' 'MDINYFKTADLALVAVLLLFIPDSLEVVDRGNPHKVLFCFGKSPDLDSLVKRYWSRELTVEPQAFFNQLKQVKVRIYAED' A
#
# COMPACT_ATOMS: atom_id res chain seq x y z
N MET A 1 -19.95 -12.24 1.97
CA MET A 1 -19.24 -11.65 3.12
C MET A 1 -18.47 -10.48 2.56
N ASP A 2 -18.94 -9.25 2.80
CA ASP A 2 -18.26 -8.06 2.28
C ASP A 2 -16.92 -7.94 3.00
N ILE A 3 -15.83 -8.32 2.33
CA ILE A 3 -14.49 -8.16 2.87
C ILE A 3 -14.18 -6.66 2.84
N ASN A 4 -14.21 -6.04 4.03
CA ASN A 4 -14.02 -4.61 4.18
C ASN A 4 -12.51 -4.30 4.21
N TYR A 5 -11.93 -4.10 3.05
CA TYR A 5 -10.53 -3.70 2.88
C TYR A 5 -10.25 -2.26 3.28
N PHE A 6 -9.02 -1.99 3.74
CA PHE A 6 -8.46 -0.65 3.63
C PHE A 6 -8.02 -0.42 2.19
N LYS A 7 -8.53 0.62 1.54
CA LYS A 7 -8.25 0.91 0.14
C LYS A 7 -7.53 2.25 0.01
N THR A 8 -6.46 2.27 -0.77
CA THR A 8 -5.75 3.52 -1.08
C THR A 8 -5.16 3.49 -2.49
N ALA A 9 -4.99 4.67 -3.07
CA ALA A 9 -4.21 4.89 -4.30
C ALA A 9 -2.98 5.79 -4.05
N ASP A 10 -2.72 6.16 -2.79
CA ASP A 10 -1.54 6.96 -2.43
C ASP A 10 -0.28 6.09 -2.52
N LEU A 11 0.55 6.34 -3.53
CA LEU A 11 1.70 5.47 -3.85
C LEU A 11 2.77 5.48 -2.74
N ALA A 12 2.93 6.59 -2.04
CA ALA A 12 3.89 6.70 -0.95
C ALA A 12 3.41 5.92 0.28
N LEU A 13 2.12 6.01 0.61
CA LEU A 13 1.52 5.17 1.64
C LEU A 13 1.61 3.69 1.26
N VAL A 14 1.27 3.30 0.03
CA VAL A 14 1.38 1.91 -0.42
C VAL A 14 2.82 1.40 -0.30
N ALA A 15 3.82 2.20 -0.69
CA ALA A 15 5.22 1.83 -0.54
C ALA A 15 5.62 1.61 0.94
N VAL A 16 5.11 2.44 1.86
CA VAL A 16 5.29 2.24 3.31
C VAL A 16 4.62 0.96 3.77
N LEU A 17 3.35 0.72 3.39
CA LEU A 17 2.63 -0.48 3.79
C LEU A 17 3.34 -1.75 3.29
N LEU A 18 3.80 -1.76 2.03
CA LEU A 18 4.58 -2.87 1.48
C LEU A 18 5.95 -3.04 2.14
N LEU A 19 6.54 -1.98 2.67
CA LEU A 19 7.82 -2.05 3.37
C LEU A 19 7.68 -2.73 4.74
N PHE A 20 6.61 -2.45 5.48
CA PHE A 20 6.43 -2.92 6.86
C PHE A 20 5.55 -4.17 6.97
N ILE A 21 4.53 -4.30 6.12
CA ILE A 21 3.51 -5.36 6.17
C ILE A 21 3.18 -5.87 4.76
N PRO A 22 4.16 -6.39 4.00
CA PRO A 22 3.99 -6.80 2.59
C PRO A 22 2.85 -7.82 2.39
N ASP A 23 2.71 -8.75 3.33
CA ASP A 23 1.72 -9.84 3.25
C ASP A 23 0.28 -9.38 3.50
N SER A 24 0.08 -8.12 3.91
CA SER A 24 -1.26 -7.54 4.10
C SER A 24 -1.90 -7.04 2.81
N LEU A 25 -1.15 -6.93 1.70
CA LEU A 25 -1.73 -6.60 0.40
C LEU A 25 -2.48 -7.82 -0.13
N GLU A 26 -3.81 -7.75 -0.14
CA GLU A 26 -4.65 -8.87 -0.59
C GLU A 26 -5.08 -8.72 -2.05
N VAL A 27 -5.42 -7.51 -2.49
CA VAL A 27 -5.95 -7.27 -3.84
C VAL A 27 -5.37 -5.99 -4.44
N VAL A 28 -5.03 -6.04 -5.73
CA VAL A 28 -4.78 -4.84 -6.55
C VAL A 28 -5.95 -4.70 -7.52
N ASP A 29 -6.86 -3.78 -7.22
CA ASP A 29 -8.08 -3.53 -7.98
C ASP A 29 -7.79 -2.57 -9.14
N ARG A 30 -7.92 -3.10 -10.35
CA ARG A 30 -7.73 -2.41 -11.64
C ARG A 30 -9.05 -2.21 -12.40
N GLY A 31 -10.20 -2.36 -11.74
CA GLY A 31 -11.51 -2.21 -12.37
C GLY A 31 -11.77 -0.81 -12.93
N ASN A 32 -11.02 0.20 -12.47
CA ASN A 32 -11.03 1.53 -13.05
C ASN A 32 -9.76 1.75 -13.91
N PRO A 33 -9.89 2.01 -15.22
CA PRO A 33 -8.76 2.18 -16.13
C PRO A 33 -7.90 3.43 -15.82
N HIS A 34 -8.43 4.38 -15.06
CA HIS A 34 -7.71 5.61 -14.68
C HIS A 34 -7.14 5.56 -13.26
N LYS A 35 -7.43 4.50 -12.48
CA LYS A 35 -7.03 4.43 -11.08
C LYS A 35 -6.90 2.99 -10.61
N VAL A 36 -5.69 2.64 -10.18
CA VAL A 36 -5.43 1.39 -9.46
C VAL A 36 -5.62 1.62 -7.96
N LEU A 37 -6.37 0.74 -7.31
CA LEU A 37 -6.57 0.71 -5.86
C LEU A 37 -5.82 -0.47 -5.25
N PHE A 38 -5.08 -0.21 -4.18
CA PHE A 38 -4.44 -1.24 -3.37
C PHE A 38 -5.31 -1.53 -2.16
N CYS A 39 -5.71 -2.79 -2.00
CA CYS A 39 -6.60 -3.27 -0.97
C CYS A 39 -5.82 -4.10 0.04
N PHE A 40 -5.70 -3.57 1.25
CA PHE A 40 -5.01 -4.21 2.36
C PHE A 40 -6.01 -4.82 3.35
N GLY A 41 -5.68 -6.01 3.86
CA GLY A 41 -6.40 -6.65 4.95
C GLY A 41 -6.34 -5.81 6.21
N LYS A 42 -7.49 -5.57 6.86
CA LYS A 42 -7.55 -4.75 8.07
C LYS A 42 -6.86 -5.45 9.25
N SER A 43 -5.99 -4.72 9.93
CA SER A 43 -5.34 -5.18 11.16
C SER A 43 -5.00 -3.98 12.06
N PRO A 44 -4.81 -4.19 13.37
CA PRO A 44 -4.33 -3.15 14.27
C PRO A 44 -2.98 -2.55 13.83
N ASP A 45 -2.11 -3.37 13.24
CA ASP A 45 -0.81 -2.93 12.72
C ASP A 45 -0.96 -1.97 11.52
N LEU A 46 -1.90 -2.28 10.61
CA LEU A 46 -2.24 -1.40 9.50
C LEU A 46 -2.74 -0.05 9.99
N ASP A 47 -3.72 -0.06 10.91
CA ASP A 47 -4.32 1.19 11.44
C ASP A 47 -3.26 2.05 12.15
N SER A 48 -2.38 1.42 12.94
CA SER A 48 -1.26 2.09 13.60
C SER A 48 -0.28 2.70 12.59
N LEU A 49 0.09 1.95 11.55
CA LEU A 49 1.04 2.40 10.53
C LEU A 49 0.48 3.55 9.68
N VAL A 50 -0.79 3.45 9.25
CA VAL A 50 -1.48 4.52 8.52
C VAL A 50 -1.55 5.79 9.37
N LYS A 51 -1.89 5.67 10.66
CA LYS A 51 -1.93 6.82 11.58
C LYS A 51 -0.57 7.49 11.68
N ARG A 52 0.50 6.72 11.93
CA ARG A 52 1.88 7.24 12.07
C ARG A 52 2.39 7.89 10.78
N TYR A 53 2.00 7.36 9.61
CA TYR A 53 2.32 7.95 8.32
C TYR A 53 1.74 9.37 8.21
N TRP A 54 0.43 9.52 8.48
CA TRP A 54 -0.24 10.82 8.37
C TRP A 54 0.14 11.80 9.47
N SER A 55 0.56 11.31 10.65
CA SER A 55 1.09 12.17 11.73
C SER A 55 2.58 12.51 11.58
N ARG A 56 3.25 12.05 10.50
CA ARG A 56 4.67 12.33 10.20
C ARG A 56 5.63 11.76 11.25
N GLU A 57 5.26 10.64 11.87
CA GLU A 57 6.05 9.96 12.92
C GLU A 57 6.89 8.78 12.38
N LEU A 58 6.82 8.50 11.07
CA LEU A 58 7.56 7.40 10.46
C LEU A 58 8.93 7.82 9.94
N THR A 59 9.93 7.00 10.25
CA THR A 59 11.25 7.01 9.62
C THR A 59 11.45 5.71 8.86
N VAL A 60 12.01 5.80 7.66
CA VAL A 60 12.30 4.64 6.79
C VAL A 60 13.72 4.73 6.26
N GLU A 61 14.31 3.58 5.96
CA GLU A 61 15.56 3.56 5.20
C GLU A 61 15.26 4.03 3.76
N PRO A 62 15.94 5.10 3.26
CA PRO A 62 15.59 5.71 1.99
C PRO A 62 15.64 4.75 0.79
N GLN A 63 16.67 3.91 0.69
CA GLN A 63 16.85 3.01 -0.46
C GLN A 63 15.74 1.95 -0.52
N ALA A 64 15.37 1.37 0.62
CA ALA A 64 14.29 0.41 0.76
C ALA A 64 12.95 1.03 0.39
N PHE A 65 12.66 2.24 0.87
CA PHE A 65 11.45 2.97 0.49
C PHE A 65 11.39 3.24 -1.02
N PHE A 66 12.48 3.72 -1.62
CA PHE A 66 12.53 3.93 -3.08
C PHE A 66 12.39 2.64 -3.87
N ASN A 67 12.93 1.52 -3.37
CA ASN A 67 12.74 0.22 -3.99
C ASN A 67 11.27 -0.21 -3.93
N GLN A 68 10.56 0.04 -2.82
CA GLN A 68 9.12 -0.23 -2.74
C GLN A 68 8.31 0.66 -3.68
N LEU A 69 8.65 1.94 -3.84
CA LEU A 69 7.99 2.79 -4.84
C LEU A 69 8.13 2.24 -6.27
N LYS A 70 9.27 1.65 -6.63
CA LYS A 70 9.44 0.96 -7.92
C LYS A 70 8.53 -0.27 -8.01
N GLN A 71 8.46 -1.06 -6.95
CA GLN A 71 7.59 -2.24 -6.85
C GLN A 71 6.10 -1.91 -6.96
N VAL A 72 5.67 -0.76 -6.42
CA VAL A 72 4.31 -0.23 -6.59
C VAL A 72 4.04 0.09 -8.06
N LYS A 73 4.96 0.77 -8.75
CA LYS A 73 4.81 1.06 -10.18
C LYS A 73 4.73 -0.20 -11.02
N VAL A 74 5.57 -1.21 -10.74
CA VAL A 74 5.50 -2.51 -11.42
C VAL A 74 4.10 -3.11 -11.26
N ARG A 75 3.51 -3.09 -10.06
CA ARG A 75 2.13 -3.59 -9.85
C ARG A 75 1.07 -2.82 -10.64
N ILE A 76 1.23 -1.52 -10.82
CA ILE A 76 0.29 -0.70 -11.61
C ILE A 76 0.30 -1.11 -13.08
N TYR A 77 1.48 -1.35 -13.63
CA TYR A 77 1.67 -1.65 -15.06
C TYR A 77 1.81 -3.13 -15.37
N ALA A 78 1.76 -4.01 -14.36
CA ALA A 78 1.75 -5.44 -14.57
C ALA A 78 0.50 -5.77 -15.40
N GLU A 79 0.73 -6.25 -16.62
CA GLU A 79 -0.29 -6.92 -17.42
C GLU A 79 -0.57 -8.26 -16.74
N ASP A 80 -1.84 -8.56 -16.47
CA ASP A 80 -2.28 -9.88 -15.97
C ASP A 80 -2.12 -10.96 -17.04
#